data_AF-A0A1E5GT92-F1
#
_entry.id   AF-A0A1E5GT92-F1
#
_cell.length_a   1.000
_cell.length_b   1.000
_cell.length_c   1.000
_cell.angle_alpha   90.00
_cell.angle_beta   90.00
_cell.angle_gamma   90.00
#
_symmetry.space_group_name_H-M   'P 1'
#
loop_
_entity.id
_entity.type
_entity.pdbx_description
1 polymer ?
#
loop_
_entity_poly.entity_id
_entity_poly.type
_entity_poly.pdbx_seq_one_letter_code
_entity_poly.pdbx_strand_id
1 'polypeptide(L)'
;MRIERMVASEWAIFSKIISESVQLLPFYDTHTLARRVFRERTQENTGRTYVIYKGKNPYLFVAVESEQVTNILIRETDKIRWTDVFLAVDKLLKQSVQQTSVFIFPQSLTLHLQEVFVKHGYTLKENKLASKELVYHTGLVLGGGGARGAYQIGVWQALKELGIPIKIITGTSVGALNGALILQDDFEAAKNMWEKIDTQKILSFSSSSSNDTLSGMMSQIGSFTLNAIQSNGVSTQPLQKLIGDTFSQEKMAQVTTDFYLVTTELPNMQEKNIHFNKCQNKQWQSWLLASASFFPAMAATKIADHYYVDGGYRNNIPVDIAIRNGATECIIVDVKGPGITKPIKIPPAVHCVTLQTPWSMGAVLLFDGTRSAQNIQLGYLETMKVLGNKYVGYWYTLDETLEQLEQFQQAFFSFVNEAYQIKLWTSAEQQNKICKKMRKVYKDRVYTENIGLVLVELLAKSQEIPASNVYRLQELVGRLQLKEQTKTEVENTIGMISVQEWLRKYYEDYFLLSDKQQVSLMTDLLNADAKEKTQRMAFLLDKLPVQTLQILMTEFIQQGVINHGTRIFI
;
A
#
# COMPACT_ATOMS: atom_id res chain seq x y z
N MET A 1 -17.91 0.66 -3.92
CA MET A 1 -18.11 0.15 -2.55
C MET A 1 -16.75 0.07 -1.88
N ARG A 2 -16.62 0.60 -0.66
CA ARG A 2 -15.42 0.53 0.20
C ARG A 2 -15.67 -0.55 1.25
N ILE A 3 -14.66 -1.34 1.59
CA ILE A 3 -14.77 -2.43 2.56
C ILE A 3 -13.69 -2.20 3.61
N GLU A 4 -14.05 -2.22 4.89
CA GLU A 4 -13.13 -2.02 6.01
C GLU A 4 -13.37 -3.11 7.06
N ARG A 5 -12.28 -3.68 7.60
CA ARG A 5 -12.36 -4.60 8.75
C ARG A 5 -12.79 -3.81 9.99
N MET A 6 -13.76 -4.29 10.74
CA MET A 6 -14.17 -3.69 12.01
C MET A 6 -13.24 -4.16 13.14
N VAL A 7 -13.05 -3.28 14.13
CA VAL A 7 -12.29 -3.55 15.36
C VAL A 7 -13.14 -3.18 16.58
N ALA A 8 -12.82 -3.74 17.74
CA ALA A 8 -13.62 -3.59 18.96
C ALA A 8 -13.91 -2.13 19.32
N SER A 9 -12.91 -1.23 19.25
CA SER A 9 -13.08 0.18 19.60
C SER A 9 -14.00 0.96 18.67
N GLU A 10 -14.23 0.49 17.46
CA GLU A 10 -15.18 1.10 16.54
C GLU A 10 -16.61 0.61 16.73
N TRP A 11 -16.84 -0.39 17.57
CA TRP A 11 -18.17 -0.91 17.85
C TRP A 11 -19.15 0.20 18.25
N ALA A 12 -18.71 1.16 19.08
CA ALA A 12 -19.53 2.28 19.51
C ALA A 12 -20.11 3.08 18.33
N ILE A 13 -19.35 3.23 17.23
CA ILE A 13 -19.75 3.97 16.02
C ILE A 13 -20.92 3.27 15.31
N PHE A 14 -20.89 1.94 15.25
CA PHE A 14 -21.85 1.15 14.47
C PHE A 14 -22.96 0.51 15.32
N SER A 15 -22.80 0.48 16.63
CA SER A 15 -23.67 -0.18 17.60
C SER A 15 -25.16 0.13 17.39
N LYS A 16 -25.51 1.42 17.20
CA LYS A 16 -26.88 1.87 16.94
C LYS A 16 -27.45 1.28 15.64
N ILE A 17 -26.65 1.30 14.58
CA ILE A 17 -27.07 0.77 13.27
C ILE A 17 -27.23 -0.74 13.34
N ILE A 18 -26.31 -1.43 14.03
CA ILE A 18 -26.34 -2.89 14.17
C ILE A 18 -27.50 -3.31 15.08
N SER A 19 -27.85 -2.52 16.11
CA SER A 19 -29.04 -2.81 16.93
C SER A 19 -30.34 -2.74 16.14
N GLU A 20 -30.40 -1.95 15.06
CA GLU A 20 -31.55 -1.84 14.16
C GLU A 20 -31.43 -2.74 12.91
N SER A 21 -30.45 -3.64 12.89
CA SER A 21 -30.19 -4.52 11.75
C SER A 21 -30.89 -5.87 11.85
N VAL A 22 -31.14 -6.46 10.68
CA VAL A 22 -31.67 -7.81 10.50
C VAL A 22 -30.65 -8.67 9.76
N GLN A 23 -30.68 -9.97 10.04
CA GLN A 23 -29.89 -10.93 9.26
C GLN A 23 -30.52 -11.09 7.88
N LEU A 24 -29.73 -10.95 6.83
CA LEU A 24 -30.20 -11.02 5.45
C LEU A 24 -30.43 -12.47 4.99
N LEU A 25 -29.62 -13.40 5.49
CA LEU A 25 -29.68 -14.83 5.21
C LEU A 25 -29.82 -15.59 6.53
N PRO A 26 -30.45 -16.78 6.53
CA PRO A 26 -30.80 -17.52 7.75
C PRO A 26 -29.58 -18.25 8.35
N PHE A 27 -28.54 -17.50 8.73
CA PHE A 27 -27.37 -18.05 9.41
C PHE A 27 -27.69 -18.49 10.85
N TYR A 28 -28.65 -17.82 11.49
CA TYR A 28 -29.07 -18.04 12.87
C TYR A 28 -30.60 -18.08 12.99
N ASP A 29 -31.12 -18.68 14.05
CA ASP A 29 -32.58 -18.80 14.25
C ASP A 29 -33.28 -17.45 14.47
N THR A 30 -32.58 -16.45 15.03
CA THR A 30 -33.15 -15.14 15.31
C THR A 30 -32.21 -13.99 14.93
N HIS A 31 -32.78 -12.84 14.56
CA HIS A 31 -32.01 -11.61 14.33
C HIS A 31 -31.24 -11.16 15.58
N THR A 32 -31.78 -11.42 16.77
CA THR A 32 -31.11 -11.12 18.04
C THR A 32 -29.86 -11.97 18.23
N LEU A 33 -29.94 -13.26 17.94
CA LEU A 33 -28.76 -14.15 17.99
C LEU A 33 -27.70 -13.72 16.97
N ALA A 34 -28.10 -13.42 15.73
CA ALA A 34 -27.19 -12.95 14.70
C ALA A 34 -26.45 -11.67 15.10
N ARG A 35 -27.14 -10.69 15.69
CA ARG A 35 -26.54 -9.45 16.20
C ARG A 35 -25.59 -9.71 17.39
N ARG A 36 -25.97 -10.61 18.30
CA ARG A 36 -25.14 -10.97 19.46
C ARG A 36 -23.82 -11.61 19.02
N VAL A 37 -23.87 -12.61 18.14
CA VAL A 37 -22.67 -13.29 17.65
C VAL A 37 -21.78 -12.33 16.85
N PHE A 38 -22.38 -11.45 16.03
CA PHE A 38 -21.61 -10.42 15.32
C PHE A 38 -20.89 -9.46 16.28
N ARG A 39 -21.57 -9.08 17.38
CA ARG A 39 -21.01 -8.24 18.44
C ARG A 39 -19.84 -8.93 19.14
N GLU A 40 -20.05 -10.13 19.67
CA GLU A 40 -19.03 -10.91 20.39
C GLU A 40 -17.76 -11.03 19.54
N ARG A 41 -17.90 -11.43 18.27
CA ARG A 41 -16.78 -11.53 17.32
C ARG A 41 -16.05 -10.23 17.03
N THR A 42 -16.78 -9.11 16.98
CA THR A 42 -16.17 -7.79 16.77
C THR A 42 -15.46 -7.31 18.03
N GLN A 43 -15.99 -7.62 19.22
CA GLN A 43 -15.42 -7.16 20.49
C GLN A 43 -14.22 -8.00 20.93
N GLU A 44 -14.23 -9.30 20.65
CA GLU A 44 -13.13 -10.21 20.98
C GLU A 44 -12.02 -10.20 19.91
N ASN A 45 -12.21 -9.51 18.78
CA ASN A 45 -11.33 -9.54 17.61
C ASN A 45 -11.06 -10.97 17.07
N THR A 46 -11.85 -11.97 17.48
CA THR A 46 -11.71 -13.40 17.17
C THR A 46 -12.21 -13.76 15.77
N GLY A 47 -13.04 -12.90 15.16
CA GLY A 47 -13.56 -13.04 13.80
C GLY A 47 -13.17 -11.90 12.85
N ARG A 48 -13.13 -12.17 11.55
CA ARG A 48 -12.97 -11.11 10.54
C ARG A 48 -14.34 -10.51 10.23
N THR A 49 -14.73 -9.49 11.01
CA THR A 49 -15.93 -8.70 10.75
C THR A 49 -15.59 -7.49 9.89
N TYR A 50 -16.49 -7.17 8.97
CA TYR A 50 -16.30 -6.12 7.96
C TYR A 50 -17.53 -5.24 7.86
N VAL A 51 -17.30 -3.96 7.60
CA VAL A 51 -18.31 -3.00 7.18
C VAL A 51 -18.08 -2.65 5.72
N ILE A 52 -19.14 -2.76 4.92
CA ILE A 52 -19.15 -2.41 3.51
C ILE A 52 -19.91 -1.09 3.38
N TYR A 53 -19.31 -0.11 2.69
CA TYR A 53 -19.89 1.21 2.48
C TYR A 53 -20.36 1.41 1.04
N LYS A 54 -21.50 2.09 0.90
CA LYS A 54 -22.00 2.66 -0.34
C LYS A 54 -21.91 4.18 -0.25
N GLY A 55 -20.87 4.75 -0.87
CA GLY A 55 -20.50 6.16 -0.63
C GLY A 55 -19.94 6.34 0.77
N LYS A 56 -20.51 7.25 1.57
CA LYS A 56 -20.12 7.50 2.96
C LYS A 56 -20.93 6.69 3.98
N ASN A 57 -22.01 6.03 3.54
CA ASN A 57 -22.94 5.35 4.45
C ASN A 57 -22.58 3.86 4.56
N PRO A 58 -22.53 3.31 5.78
CA PRO A 58 -22.41 1.87 5.98
C PRO A 58 -23.65 1.19 5.37
N TYR A 59 -23.41 0.12 4.65
CA TYR A 59 -24.38 -0.55 3.78
C TYR A 59 -24.62 -2.00 4.19
N LEU A 60 -23.56 -2.78 4.44
CA LEU A 60 -23.64 -4.16 4.91
C LEU A 60 -22.60 -4.40 6.01
N PHE A 61 -22.93 -5.29 6.94
CA PHE A 61 -22.00 -5.81 7.92
C PHE A 61 -21.84 -7.31 7.71
N VAL A 62 -20.62 -7.77 7.45
CA VAL A 62 -20.34 -9.16 7.03
C VAL A 62 -19.32 -9.78 7.98
N ALA A 63 -19.56 -11.01 8.43
CA ALA A 63 -18.59 -11.79 9.18
C ALA A 63 -18.09 -12.96 8.34
N VAL A 64 -16.76 -13.13 8.29
CA VAL A 64 -16.10 -14.24 7.61
C VAL A 64 -15.23 -15.00 8.61
N GLU A 65 -15.36 -16.32 8.61
CA GLU A 65 -14.65 -17.23 9.51
C GLU A 65 -14.25 -18.49 8.75
N SER A 66 -12.99 -18.92 8.87
CA SER A 66 -12.47 -20.10 8.15
C SER A 66 -12.84 -20.11 6.65
N GLU A 67 -12.73 -18.95 6.01
CA GLU A 67 -13.10 -18.70 4.60
C GLU A 67 -14.58 -18.83 4.23
N GLN A 68 -15.46 -18.85 5.24
CA GLN A 68 -16.90 -18.97 5.07
C GLN A 68 -17.60 -17.69 5.52
N VAL A 69 -18.62 -17.28 4.77
CA VAL A 69 -19.48 -16.19 5.19
C VAL A 69 -20.47 -16.74 6.22
N THR A 70 -20.40 -16.22 7.44
CA THR A 70 -21.17 -16.73 8.58
C THR A 70 -22.23 -15.77 9.08
N ASN A 71 -22.18 -14.50 8.67
CA ASN A 71 -23.17 -13.51 9.06
C ASN A 71 -23.24 -12.37 8.05
N ILE A 72 -24.44 -11.91 7.72
CA ILE A 72 -24.67 -10.69 6.94
C ILE A 72 -25.82 -9.92 7.59
N LEU A 73 -25.53 -8.74 8.10
CA LEU A 73 -26.52 -7.83 8.69
C LEU A 73 -26.73 -6.62 7.78
N ILE A 74 -27.99 -6.22 7.66
CA ILE A 74 -28.44 -5.03 6.94
C ILE A 74 -29.44 -4.26 7.79
N ARG A 75 -29.49 -2.93 7.64
CA ARG A 75 -30.53 -2.13 8.27
C ARG A 75 -31.90 -2.49 7.69
N GLU A 76 -32.90 -2.68 8.54
CA GLU A 76 -34.24 -3.10 8.11
C GLU A 76 -34.89 -2.16 7.08
N THR A 77 -34.59 -0.86 7.16
CA THR A 77 -35.12 0.15 6.24
C THR A 77 -34.51 0.12 4.83
N ASP A 78 -33.40 -0.58 4.64
CA ASP A 78 -32.62 -0.50 3.41
C ASP A 78 -33.13 -1.50 2.37
N LYS A 79 -33.59 -0.98 1.22
CA LYS A 79 -33.93 -1.81 0.07
C LYS A 79 -32.65 -2.27 -0.64
N ILE A 80 -32.48 -3.58 -0.78
CA ILE A 80 -31.32 -4.19 -1.41
C ILE A 80 -31.69 -5.20 -2.49
N ARG A 81 -30.87 -5.25 -3.56
CA ARG A 81 -30.95 -6.28 -4.59
C ARG A 81 -29.94 -7.36 -4.28
N TRP A 82 -30.32 -8.63 -4.48
CA TRP A 82 -29.41 -9.77 -4.30
C TRP A 82 -28.10 -9.63 -5.08
N THR A 83 -28.16 -9.09 -6.30
CA THR A 83 -26.96 -8.84 -7.11
C THR A 83 -25.97 -7.91 -6.41
N ASP A 84 -26.43 -6.89 -5.71
CA ASP A 84 -25.53 -5.97 -4.98
C ASP A 84 -24.89 -6.65 -3.77
N VAL A 85 -25.59 -7.59 -3.12
CA VAL A 85 -25.09 -8.37 -1.98
C VAL A 85 -23.99 -9.32 -2.42
N PHE A 86 -24.27 -10.15 -3.43
CA PHE A 86 -23.30 -11.13 -3.92
C PHE A 86 -22.08 -10.45 -4.53
N LEU A 87 -22.24 -9.33 -5.24
CA LEU A 87 -21.09 -8.53 -5.69
C LEU A 87 -20.26 -7.97 -4.53
N ALA A 88 -20.90 -7.54 -3.44
CA ALA A 88 -20.20 -7.04 -2.27
C ALA A 88 -19.44 -8.16 -1.54
N VAL A 89 -20.04 -9.35 -1.44
CA VAL A 89 -19.39 -10.54 -0.87
C VAL A 89 -18.25 -11.01 -1.76
N ASP A 90 -18.47 -11.20 -3.06
CA ASP A 90 -17.41 -11.60 -4.01
C ASP A 90 -16.24 -10.63 -3.93
N LYS A 91 -16.51 -9.31 -3.85
CA LYS A 91 -15.48 -8.29 -3.69
C LYS A 91 -14.72 -8.42 -2.37
N LEU A 92 -15.41 -8.72 -1.26
CA LEU A 92 -14.80 -8.94 0.05
C LEU A 92 -13.88 -10.17 0.03
N LEU A 93 -14.35 -11.29 -0.49
CA LEU A 93 -13.60 -12.55 -0.50
C LEU A 93 -12.39 -12.48 -1.44
N LYS A 94 -12.54 -11.78 -2.58
CA LYS A 94 -11.43 -11.47 -3.50
C LYS A 94 -10.35 -10.59 -2.88
N GLN A 95 -10.65 -9.73 -1.89
CA GLN A 95 -9.62 -8.97 -1.17
C GLN A 95 -8.67 -9.87 -0.39
N SER A 96 -9.18 -10.99 0.10
CA SER A 96 -8.39 -12.03 0.78
C SER A 96 -7.91 -13.13 -0.16
N VAL A 97 -8.01 -12.95 -1.49
CA VAL A 97 -7.53 -13.89 -2.51
C VAL A 97 -8.13 -15.31 -2.36
N GLN A 98 -9.37 -15.40 -1.88
CA GLN A 98 -10.04 -16.69 -1.67
C GLN A 98 -10.48 -17.33 -2.98
N GLN A 99 -10.36 -18.65 -3.11
CA GLN A 99 -10.74 -19.35 -4.34
C GLN A 99 -12.25 -19.62 -4.42
N THR A 100 -12.92 -19.70 -3.27
CA THR A 100 -14.34 -20.07 -3.20
C THR A 100 -15.12 -19.15 -2.28
N SER A 101 -16.37 -18.88 -2.65
CA SER A 101 -17.37 -18.26 -1.79
C SER A 101 -18.26 -19.35 -1.21
N VAL A 102 -18.28 -19.49 0.12
CA VAL A 102 -19.00 -20.56 0.82
C VAL A 102 -19.95 -19.98 1.87
N PHE A 103 -21.18 -20.48 1.86
CA PHE A 103 -22.22 -20.21 2.85
C PHE A 103 -22.72 -21.53 3.42
N ILE A 104 -22.81 -21.62 4.75
CA ILE A 104 -23.35 -22.79 5.45
C ILE A 104 -24.52 -22.34 6.32
N PHE A 105 -25.63 -23.05 6.22
CA PHE A 105 -26.87 -22.77 6.94
C PHE A 105 -27.24 -23.94 7.87
N PRO A 106 -27.77 -23.66 9.09
CA PRO A 106 -28.19 -24.69 10.03
C PRO A 106 -29.39 -25.51 9.50
N GLN A 107 -30.28 -24.84 8.76
CA GLN A 107 -31.49 -25.42 8.18
C GLN A 107 -31.48 -25.31 6.65
N SER A 108 -32.28 -26.13 5.99
CA SER A 108 -32.41 -26.08 4.53
C SER A 108 -33.01 -24.75 4.09
N LEU A 109 -32.42 -24.14 3.06
CA LEU A 109 -32.89 -22.89 2.48
C LEU A 109 -34.30 -23.03 1.93
N THR A 110 -35.08 -21.94 1.97
CA THR A 110 -36.38 -21.86 1.29
C THR A 110 -36.19 -21.94 -0.22
N LEU A 111 -37.21 -22.39 -0.96
CA LEU A 111 -37.16 -22.48 -2.44
C LEU A 111 -36.73 -21.15 -3.08
N HIS A 112 -37.25 -20.02 -2.59
CA HIS A 112 -36.86 -18.70 -3.08
C HIS A 112 -35.36 -18.43 -2.92
N LEU A 113 -34.77 -18.74 -1.76
CA LEU A 113 -33.34 -18.53 -1.54
C LEU A 113 -32.50 -19.50 -2.39
N GLN A 114 -32.97 -20.74 -2.57
CA GLN A 114 -32.30 -21.69 -3.46
C GLN A 114 -32.21 -21.14 -4.90
N GLU A 115 -33.32 -20.64 -5.44
CA GLU A 115 -33.36 -20.00 -6.76
C GLU A 115 -32.42 -18.79 -6.84
N VAL A 116 -32.38 -17.95 -5.79
CA VAL A 116 -31.51 -16.78 -5.72
C VAL A 116 -30.03 -17.20 -5.79
N PHE A 117 -29.61 -18.20 -5.02
CA PHE A 117 -28.22 -18.69 -5.03
C PHE A 117 -27.84 -19.27 -6.40
N VAL A 118 -28.69 -20.14 -6.96
CA VAL A 118 -28.45 -20.76 -8.27
C VAL A 118 -28.36 -19.69 -9.37
N LYS A 119 -29.25 -18.67 -9.34
CA LYS A 119 -29.21 -17.54 -10.29
C LYS A 119 -27.90 -16.74 -10.23
N HIS A 120 -27.21 -16.72 -9.10
CA HIS A 120 -25.93 -16.02 -8.93
C HIS A 120 -24.71 -16.94 -9.05
N GLY A 121 -24.90 -18.17 -9.56
CA GLY A 121 -23.83 -19.11 -9.91
C GLY A 121 -23.35 -19.98 -8.74
N TYR A 122 -24.13 -20.10 -7.66
CA TYR A 122 -23.81 -21.01 -6.57
C TYR A 122 -24.38 -22.41 -6.83
N THR A 123 -23.59 -23.41 -6.47
CA THR A 123 -24.02 -24.80 -6.40
C THR A 123 -24.50 -25.09 -4.98
N LEU A 124 -25.63 -25.80 -4.86
CA LEU A 124 -26.23 -26.15 -3.57
C LEU A 124 -26.00 -27.62 -3.26
N LYS A 125 -25.54 -27.92 -2.04
CA LYS A 125 -25.46 -29.28 -1.48
C LYS A 125 -26.41 -29.37 -0.29
N GLU A 126 -27.27 -30.39 -0.31
CA GLU A 126 -28.29 -30.68 0.73
C GLU A 126 -29.21 -29.48 1.05
N ASN A 127 -29.28 -28.49 0.15
CA ASN A 127 -29.96 -27.21 0.34
C ASN A 127 -29.48 -26.40 1.57
N LYS A 128 -28.32 -26.74 2.14
CA LYS A 128 -27.74 -26.12 3.34
C LYS A 128 -26.37 -25.51 3.11
N LEU A 129 -25.65 -25.97 2.09
CA LEU A 129 -24.34 -25.45 1.71
C LEU A 129 -24.45 -24.86 0.32
N ALA A 130 -24.11 -23.57 0.19
CA ALA A 130 -23.99 -22.89 -1.09
C ALA A 130 -22.52 -22.55 -1.35
N SER A 131 -21.97 -23.03 -2.48
CA SER A 131 -20.59 -22.76 -2.86
C SER A 131 -20.49 -22.23 -4.30
N LYS A 132 -19.54 -21.34 -4.53
CA LYS A 132 -19.22 -20.77 -5.84
C LYS A 132 -17.72 -20.63 -5.99
N GLU A 133 -17.17 -21.09 -7.10
CA GLU A 133 -15.78 -20.79 -7.47
C GLU A 133 -15.66 -19.34 -7.95
N LEU A 134 -14.69 -18.63 -7.39
CA LEU A 134 -14.40 -17.26 -7.78
C LEU A 134 -13.47 -17.29 -8.99
N VAL A 135 -13.97 -16.87 -10.14
CA VAL A 135 -13.16 -16.76 -11.36
C VAL A 135 -12.28 -15.52 -11.28
N TYR A 136 -10.99 -15.72 -11.52
CA TYR A 136 -9.96 -14.69 -11.56
C TYR A 136 -9.48 -14.47 -13.00
N HIS A 137 -9.50 -13.21 -13.40
CA HIS A 137 -8.93 -12.70 -14.64
C HIS A 137 -8.11 -11.45 -14.27
N THR A 138 -7.04 -11.69 -13.51
CA THR A 138 -6.26 -10.65 -12.86
C THR A 138 -5.54 -9.78 -13.88
N GLY A 139 -5.86 -8.48 -13.87
CA GLY A 139 -5.12 -7.44 -14.59
C GLY A 139 -4.03 -6.83 -13.70
N LEU A 140 -2.76 -6.99 -14.07
CA LEU A 140 -1.65 -6.28 -13.45
C LEU A 140 -1.41 -4.95 -14.18
N VAL A 141 -1.67 -3.84 -13.50
CA VAL A 141 -1.53 -2.48 -14.05
C VAL A 141 -0.25 -1.84 -13.51
N LEU A 142 0.73 -1.61 -14.37
CA LEU A 142 2.04 -1.09 -14.01
C LEU A 142 2.16 0.38 -14.41
N GLY A 143 2.16 1.28 -13.42
CA GLY A 143 2.27 2.72 -13.67
C GLY A 143 3.65 3.15 -14.19
N GLY A 144 3.70 4.28 -14.89
CA GLY A 144 4.97 4.92 -15.26
C GLY A 144 5.66 5.60 -14.08
N GLY A 145 6.99 5.75 -14.15
CA GLY A 145 7.78 6.36 -13.08
C GLY A 145 9.31 6.20 -13.13
N GLY A 146 9.89 5.86 -14.29
CA GLY A 146 11.35 5.78 -14.47
C GLY A 146 12.04 4.85 -13.47
N ALA A 147 13.08 5.32 -12.79
CA ALA A 147 13.88 4.56 -11.82
C ALA A 147 13.06 3.96 -10.66
N ARG A 148 11.89 4.53 -10.35
CA ARG A 148 10.98 3.98 -9.32
C ARG A 148 10.35 2.64 -9.74
N GLY A 149 10.49 2.26 -11.01
CA GLY A 149 10.01 0.99 -11.55
C GLY A 149 10.58 -0.25 -10.85
N ALA A 150 11.74 -0.16 -10.18
CA ALA A 150 12.29 -1.24 -9.36
C ALA A 150 11.27 -1.81 -8.35
N TYR A 151 10.40 -0.96 -7.80
CA TYR A 151 9.31 -1.37 -6.91
C TYR A 151 8.38 -2.42 -7.53
N GLN A 152 8.11 -2.34 -8.83
CA GLN A 152 7.23 -3.28 -9.53
C GLN A 152 7.80 -4.70 -9.60
N ILE A 153 9.13 -4.85 -9.61
CA ILE A 153 9.78 -6.17 -9.57
C ILE A 153 9.58 -6.84 -8.22
N GLY A 154 9.64 -6.08 -7.13
CA GLY A 154 9.29 -6.57 -5.79
C GLY A 154 7.83 -7.01 -5.67
N VAL A 155 6.91 -6.23 -6.26
CA VAL A 155 5.51 -6.62 -6.35
C VAL A 155 5.38 -7.94 -7.11
N TRP A 156 6.04 -8.07 -8.26
CA TRP A 156 6.02 -9.30 -9.05
C TRP A 156 6.52 -10.50 -8.26
N GLN A 157 7.59 -10.35 -7.47
CA GLN A 157 8.08 -11.39 -6.57
C GLN A 157 6.98 -11.89 -5.62
N ALA A 158 6.35 -10.97 -4.89
CA ALA A 158 5.30 -11.31 -3.93
C ALA A 158 4.08 -11.95 -4.62
N LEU A 159 3.69 -11.49 -5.81
CA LEU A 159 2.60 -12.09 -6.57
C LEU A 159 2.91 -13.54 -6.99
N LYS A 160 4.16 -13.83 -7.39
CA LYS A 160 4.60 -15.21 -7.69
C LYS A 160 4.54 -16.10 -6.45
N GLU A 161 5.05 -15.61 -5.30
CA GLU A 161 5.05 -16.37 -4.04
C GLU A 161 3.63 -16.62 -3.50
N LEU A 162 2.72 -15.68 -3.68
CA LEU A 162 1.30 -15.83 -3.32
C LEU A 162 0.50 -16.67 -4.33
N GLY A 163 1.12 -17.11 -5.43
CA GLY A 163 0.47 -17.92 -6.47
C GLY A 163 -0.66 -17.19 -7.20
N ILE A 164 -0.60 -15.85 -7.29
CA ILE A 164 -1.66 -15.05 -7.94
C ILE A 164 -1.45 -15.07 -9.46
N PRO A 165 -2.33 -15.70 -10.26
CA PRO A 165 -2.15 -15.79 -11.69
C PRO A 165 -2.47 -14.44 -12.36
N ILE A 166 -1.56 -13.95 -13.19
CA ILE A 166 -1.73 -12.73 -14.00
C ILE A 166 -2.22 -13.13 -15.39
N LYS A 167 -3.35 -12.56 -15.84
CA LYS A 167 -3.96 -12.85 -17.14
C LYS A 167 -3.85 -11.71 -18.14
N ILE A 168 -3.84 -10.47 -17.62
CA ILE A 168 -3.66 -9.26 -18.42
C ILE A 168 -2.56 -8.43 -17.76
N ILE A 169 -1.64 -7.88 -18.56
CA ILE A 169 -0.69 -6.87 -18.12
C ILE A 169 -0.96 -5.60 -18.90
N THR A 170 -0.96 -4.46 -18.21
CA THR A 170 -1.01 -3.15 -18.86
C THR A 170 0.08 -2.27 -18.28
N GLY A 171 0.87 -1.58 -19.11
CA GLY A 171 2.01 -0.81 -18.64
C GLY A 171 2.22 0.51 -19.37
N THR A 172 2.73 1.50 -18.67
CA THR A 172 3.15 2.79 -19.24
C THR A 172 4.59 3.08 -18.85
N SER A 173 5.41 3.58 -19.78
CA SER A 173 6.83 3.90 -19.51
C SER A 173 7.60 2.70 -18.97
N VAL A 174 8.32 2.86 -17.85
CA VAL A 174 8.96 1.76 -17.13
C VAL A 174 8.00 0.62 -16.79
N GLY A 175 6.70 0.90 -16.59
CA GLY A 175 5.69 -0.13 -16.39
C GLY A 175 5.49 -1.02 -17.61
N ALA A 176 5.67 -0.49 -18.82
CA ALA A 176 5.67 -1.31 -20.04
C ALA A 176 6.94 -2.18 -20.14
N LEU A 177 8.10 -1.62 -19.79
CA LEU A 177 9.37 -2.38 -19.76
C LEU A 177 9.33 -3.51 -18.73
N ASN A 178 8.89 -3.23 -17.51
CA ASN A 178 8.70 -4.25 -16.48
C ASN A 178 7.57 -5.23 -16.85
N GLY A 179 6.51 -4.77 -17.52
CA GLY A 179 5.49 -5.65 -18.08
C GLY A 179 6.10 -6.70 -19.01
N ALA A 180 6.98 -6.28 -19.93
CA ALA A 180 7.72 -7.21 -20.78
C ALA A 180 8.66 -8.15 -20.00
N LEU A 181 9.31 -7.67 -18.92
CA LEU A 181 10.14 -8.52 -18.05
C LEU A 181 9.31 -9.63 -17.38
N ILE A 182 8.10 -9.30 -16.94
CA ILE A 182 7.18 -10.26 -16.32
C ILE A 182 6.75 -11.33 -17.34
N LEU A 183 6.50 -10.94 -18.60
CA LEU A 183 6.13 -11.90 -19.66
C LEU A 183 7.27 -12.86 -20.02
N GLN A 184 8.52 -12.39 -19.94
CA GLN A 184 9.69 -13.23 -20.15
C GLN A 184 9.87 -14.29 -19.03
N ASP A 185 9.23 -14.08 -17.87
CA ASP A 185 9.22 -14.93 -16.68
C ASP A 185 10.62 -15.31 -16.15
N ASP A 186 11.58 -14.39 -16.27
CA ASP A 186 12.95 -14.55 -15.77
C ASP A 186 13.21 -13.56 -14.61
N PHE A 187 12.73 -13.94 -13.42
CA PHE A 187 12.75 -13.07 -12.24
C PHE A 187 14.17 -12.70 -11.82
N GLU A 188 15.08 -13.67 -11.77
CA GLU A 188 16.46 -13.44 -11.36
C GLU A 188 17.19 -12.51 -12.34
N ALA A 189 16.98 -12.67 -13.65
CA ALA A 189 17.54 -11.74 -14.62
C ALA A 189 17.00 -10.31 -14.45
N ALA A 190 15.68 -10.16 -14.24
CA ALA A 190 15.05 -8.86 -14.02
C ALA A 190 15.55 -8.18 -12.74
N LYS A 191 15.65 -8.93 -11.64
CA LYS A 191 16.18 -8.45 -10.36
C LYS A 191 17.64 -8.01 -10.51
N ASN A 192 18.50 -8.86 -11.08
CA ASN A 192 19.90 -8.54 -11.32
C ASN A 192 20.09 -7.30 -12.21
N MET A 193 19.23 -7.12 -13.22
CA MET A 193 19.26 -5.93 -14.08
C MET A 193 19.04 -4.66 -13.25
N TRP A 194 18.01 -4.64 -12.40
CA TRP A 194 17.68 -3.50 -11.56
C TRP A 194 18.73 -3.25 -10.46
N GLU A 195 19.29 -4.29 -9.85
CA GLU A 195 20.33 -4.15 -8.81
C GLU A 195 21.67 -3.63 -9.37
N LYS A 196 21.92 -3.80 -10.67
CA LYS A 196 23.14 -3.33 -11.36
C LYS A 196 22.90 -2.13 -12.28
N ILE A 197 21.71 -1.54 -12.21
CA ILE A 197 21.30 -0.42 -13.04
C ILE A 197 22.05 0.84 -12.62
N ASP A 198 22.44 1.65 -13.60
CA ASP A 198 23.12 2.92 -13.37
C ASP A 198 22.59 3.95 -14.38
N THR A 199 22.56 5.22 -13.96
CA THR A 199 22.05 6.32 -14.79
C THR A 199 22.79 6.43 -16.14
N GLN A 200 24.10 6.20 -16.16
CA GLN A 200 24.93 6.27 -17.37
C GLN A 200 24.60 5.17 -18.39
N LYS A 201 24.02 4.05 -17.93
CA LYS A 201 23.60 2.95 -18.82
C LYS A 201 22.29 3.24 -19.54
N ILE A 202 21.53 4.25 -19.09
CA ILE A 202 20.20 4.58 -19.62
C ILE A 202 20.22 5.91 -20.36
N LEU A 203 20.96 6.89 -19.84
CA LEU A 203 21.11 8.22 -20.42
C LEU A 203 22.60 8.52 -20.65
N SER A 204 22.96 8.94 -21.86
CA SER A 204 24.33 9.33 -22.19
C SER A 204 24.66 10.69 -21.57
N PHE A 205 25.54 10.73 -20.56
CA PHE A 205 26.02 11.97 -19.93
C PHE A 205 27.56 12.05 -19.88
N SER A 206 28.09 13.28 -19.98
CA SER A 206 29.44 13.62 -19.54
C SER A 206 29.42 13.94 -18.04
N SER A 207 30.00 13.06 -17.23
CA SER A 207 30.13 13.27 -15.78
C SER A 207 31.09 14.43 -15.48
N SER A 208 30.68 15.35 -14.60
CA SER A 208 31.62 16.06 -13.74
C SER A 208 30.97 16.32 -12.39
N SER A 209 31.65 15.83 -11.35
CA SER A 209 31.55 16.19 -9.94
C SER A 209 30.53 15.43 -9.08
N SER A 210 31.10 14.49 -8.30
CA SER A 210 30.65 14.15 -6.95
C SER A 210 30.39 15.42 -6.14
N ASN A 211 29.27 15.47 -5.39
CA ASN A 211 29.15 16.08 -4.07
C ASN A 211 27.70 15.92 -3.59
N ASP A 212 27.50 15.31 -2.41
CA ASP A 212 26.23 15.13 -1.68
C ASP A 212 25.56 16.45 -1.21
N THR A 213 25.76 17.53 -1.95
CA THR A 213 25.30 18.89 -1.65
C THR A 213 24.10 19.26 -2.52
N LEU A 214 23.16 20.03 -1.95
CA LEU A 214 21.97 20.56 -2.66
C LEU A 214 22.36 21.31 -3.95
N SER A 215 23.47 22.05 -3.95
CA SER A 215 23.99 22.76 -5.12
C SER A 215 24.48 21.82 -6.23
N GLY A 216 25.12 20.69 -5.87
CA GLY A 216 25.49 19.63 -6.80
C GLY A 216 24.26 18.98 -7.47
N MET A 217 23.23 18.65 -6.67
CA MET A 217 21.99 18.08 -7.19
C MET A 217 21.20 19.05 -8.09
N MET A 218 21.12 20.33 -7.70
CA MET A 218 20.39 21.35 -8.47
C MET A 218 21.11 21.73 -9.76
N SER A 219 22.44 21.76 -9.77
CA SER A 219 23.22 22.02 -10.98
C SER A 219 23.13 20.87 -11.99
N GLN A 220 23.00 19.61 -11.54
CA GLN A 220 22.68 18.47 -12.39
C GLN A 220 21.27 18.57 -13.01
N ILE A 221 20.24 18.93 -12.22
CA ILE A 221 18.87 19.11 -12.74
C ILE A 221 18.78 20.29 -13.72
N GLY A 222 19.50 21.40 -13.45
CA GLY A 222 19.54 22.57 -14.33
C GLY A 222 20.25 22.29 -15.65
N SER A 223 21.41 21.62 -15.63
CA SER A 223 22.13 21.22 -16.85
C SER A 223 21.36 20.15 -17.65
N PHE A 224 20.64 19.25 -16.96
CA PHE A 224 19.74 18.27 -17.55
C PHE A 224 18.63 18.92 -18.40
N THR A 225 17.93 19.91 -17.84
CA THR A 225 16.81 20.58 -18.52
C THR A 225 17.28 21.46 -19.67
N LEU A 226 18.40 22.17 -19.53
CA LEU A 226 18.94 23.04 -20.58
C LEU A 226 19.47 22.24 -21.78
N ASN A 227 20.28 21.20 -21.54
CA ASN A 227 20.88 20.40 -22.63
C ASN A 227 19.82 19.55 -23.36
N ALA A 228 18.84 19.00 -22.65
CA ALA A 228 17.77 18.20 -23.25
C ALA A 228 16.86 19.03 -24.17
N ILE A 229 16.59 20.29 -23.82
CA ILE A 229 15.80 21.21 -24.66
C ILE A 229 16.60 21.66 -25.88
N GLN A 230 17.90 21.93 -25.73
CA GLN A 230 18.77 22.36 -26.85
C GLN A 230 19.08 21.26 -27.87
N SER A 231 18.97 19.97 -27.48
CA SER A 231 19.32 18.82 -28.32
C SER A 231 18.12 18.02 -28.86
N ASN A 232 16.88 18.50 -28.70
CA ASN A 232 15.64 17.73 -28.97
C ASN A 232 15.55 16.40 -28.19
N GLY A 233 16.18 16.35 -27.03
CA GLY A 233 16.22 15.24 -26.08
C GLY A 233 17.48 14.40 -26.14
N VAL A 234 17.81 13.78 -25.00
CA VAL A 234 19.00 12.91 -24.87
C VAL A 234 18.81 11.64 -25.70
N SER A 235 19.89 11.15 -26.32
CA SER A 235 19.89 9.94 -27.15
C SER A 235 19.31 8.74 -26.40
N THR A 236 18.35 8.05 -27.02
CA THR A 236 17.72 6.84 -26.51
C THR A 236 18.48 5.56 -26.87
N GLN A 237 19.63 5.67 -27.55
CA GLN A 237 20.44 4.52 -27.96
C GLN A 237 20.86 3.58 -26.80
N PRO A 238 21.27 4.07 -25.61
CA PRO A 238 21.61 3.19 -24.49
C PRO A 238 20.40 2.36 -24.02
N LEU A 239 19.22 2.99 -23.90
CA LEU A 239 17.98 2.28 -23.56
C LEU A 239 17.56 1.30 -24.66
N GLN A 240 17.69 1.67 -25.94
CA GLN A 240 17.40 0.78 -27.06
C GLN A 240 18.30 -0.47 -27.02
N LYS A 241 19.60 -0.28 -26.73
CA LYS A 241 20.56 -1.38 -26.57
C LYS A 241 20.20 -2.24 -25.36
N LEU A 242 19.86 -1.64 -24.22
CA LEU A 242 19.43 -2.37 -23.02
C LEU A 242 18.20 -3.25 -23.30
N ILE A 243 17.20 -2.72 -24.02
CA ILE A 243 16.02 -3.49 -24.47
C ILE A 243 16.45 -4.63 -25.41
N GLY A 244 17.39 -4.37 -26.33
CA GLY A 244 17.94 -5.39 -27.21
C GLY A 244 18.64 -6.53 -26.48
N ASP A 245 19.44 -6.20 -25.46
CA ASP A 245 20.27 -7.15 -24.71
C ASP A 245 19.48 -7.91 -23.63
N THR A 246 18.37 -7.34 -23.13
CA THR A 246 17.61 -7.90 -21.99
C THR A 246 16.53 -8.90 -22.41
N PHE A 247 15.93 -8.73 -23.60
CA PHE A 247 14.77 -9.50 -24.02
C PHE A 247 15.10 -10.52 -25.12
N SER A 248 14.81 -11.79 -24.86
CA SER A 248 14.93 -12.87 -25.82
C SER A 248 13.75 -12.87 -26.81
N GLN A 249 14.03 -12.80 -28.11
CA GLN A 249 12.98 -12.84 -29.15
C GLN A 249 12.18 -14.15 -29.11
N GLU A 250 12.82 -15.27 -28.81
CA GLU A 250 12.18 -16.59 -28.74
C GLU A 250 11.18 -16.66 -27.58
N LYS A 251 11.60 -16.21 -26.39
CA LYS A 251 10.71 -16.18 -25.21
C LYS A 251 9.53 -15.24 -25.44
N MET A 252 9.78 -14.04 -25.98
CA MET A 252 8.72 -13.05 -26.23
C MET A 252 7.73 -13.49 -27.32
N ALA A 253 8.13 -14.35 -28.27
CA ALA A 253 7.24 -14.88 -29.30
C ALA A 253 6.27 -15.96 -28.78
N GLN A 254 6.55 -16.57 -27.62
CA GLN A 254 5.74 -17.65 -27.02
C GLN A 254 4.76 -17.13 -25.95
N VAL A 255 4.73 -15.83 -25.72
CA VAL A 255 3.90 -15.21 -24.68
C VAL A 255 2.41 -15.32 -25.00
N THR A 256 1.66 -15.93 -24.08
CA THR A 256 0.20 -16.10 -24.19
C THR A 256 -0.60 -15.12 -23.34
N THR A 257 0.02 -14.52 -22.33
CA THR A 257 -0.61 -13.48 -21.48
C THR A 257 -0.84 -12.22 -22.29
N ASP A 258 -2.05 -11.65 -22.22
CA ASP A 258 -2.39 -10.42 -22.93
C ASP A 258 -1.62 -9.24 -22.35
N PHE A 259 -0.82 -8.55 -23.17
CA PHE A 259 -0.05 -7.39 -22.75
C PHE A 259 -0.33 -6.15 -23.60
N TYR A 260 -0.66 -5.06 -22.92
CA TYR A 260 -0.90 -3.76 -23.54
C TYR A 260 0.07 -2.71 -23.00
N LEU A 261 0.64 -1.92 -23.88
CA LEU A 261 1.44 -0.76 -23.52
C LEU A 261 0.81 0.54 -24.03
N VAL A 262 1.07 1.64 -23.33
CA VAL A 262 0.58 2.97 -23.70
C VAL A 262 1.73 3.83 -24.21
N THR A 263 1.51 4.50 -25.33
CA THR A 263 2.38 5.56 -25.84
C THR A 263 1.54 6.75 -26.31
N THR A 264 2.18 7.90 -26.53
CA THR A 264 1.53 9.12 -27.01
C THR A 264 2.06 9.47 -28.40
N GLU A 265 1.17 9.55 -29.38
CA GLU A 265 1.51 9.93 -30.77
C GLU A 265 1.60 11.44 -30.96
N LEU A 266 2.67 11.90 -31.61
CA LEU A 266 2.89 13.28 -32.02
C LEU A 266 2.45 13.51 -33.47
N PRO A 267 2.05 14.74 -33.85
CA PRO A 267 2.01 15.96 -33.02
C PRO A 267 0.73 16.13 -32.20
N ASN A 268 -0.32 15.38 -32.51
CA ASN A 268 -1.67 15.57 -31.93
C ASN A 268 -1.78 15.14 -30.45
N MET A 269 -0.71 14.60 -29.89
CA MET A 269 -0.65 14.07 -28.52
C MET A 269 -1.80 13.09 -28.26
N GLN A 270 -1.98 12.10 -29.14
CA GLN A 270 -3.05 11.10 -29.01
C GLN A 270 -2.59 9.88 -28.22
N GLU A 271 -3.44 9.38 -27.31
CA GLU A 271 -3.21 8.10 -26.61
C GLU A 271 -3.25 6.95 -27.63
N LYS A 272 -2.19 6.12 -27.66
CA LYS A 272 -2.15 4.89 -28.43
C LYS A 272 -1.95 3.70 -27.51
N ASN A 273 -2.83 2.72 -27.66
CA ASN A 273 -2.84 1.48 -26.90
C ASN A 273 -2.38 0.36 -27.81
N ILE A 274 -1.18 -0.14 -27.55
CA ILE A 274 -0.54 -1.16 -28.39
C ILE A 274 -0.72 -2.52 -27.74
N HIS A 275 -1.35 -3.45 -28.44
CA HIS A 275 -1.44 -4.84 -28.03
C HIS A 275 -0.16 -5.58 -28.44
N PHE A 276 0.71 -5.84 -27.46
CA PHE A 276 2.02 -6.44 -27.66
C PHE A 276 1.96 -7.76 -28.42
N ASN A 277 1.01 -8.65 -28.07
CA ASN A 277 0.88 -9.98 -28.68
C ASN A 277 0.51 -9.93 -30.17
N LYS A 278 0.07 -8.77 -30.68
CA LYS A 278 -0.26 -8.55 -32.10
C LYS A 278 0.85 -7.81 -32.87
N CYS A 279 1.94 -7.43 -32.21
CA CYS A 279 3.06 -6.75 -32.86
C CYS A 279 3.82 -7.71 -33.77
N GLN A 280 4.25 -7.23 -34.95
CA GLN A 280 5.12 -8.00 -35.83
C GLN A 280 6.52 -8.18 -35.22
N ASN A 281 7.24 -9.23 -35.63
CA ASN A 281 8.59 -9.54 -35.14
C ASN A 281 9.51 -8.30 -35.24
N LYS A 282 10.20 -7.97 -34.13
CA LYS A 282 11.07 -6.78 -33.88
C LYS A 282 10.37 -5.42 -33.68
N GLN A 283 9.11 -5.24 -34.07
CA GLN A 283 8.43 -3.95 -33.84
C GLN A 283 8.13 -3.68 -32.36
N TRP A 284 7.90 -4.73 -31.58
CA TRP A 284 7.57 -4.62 -30.16
C TRP A 284 8.65 -3.92 -29.33
N GLN A 285 9.94 -4.08 -29.68
CA GLN A 285 11.04 -3.36 -29.01
C GLN A 285 10.94 -1.85 -29.22
N SER A 286 10.53 -1.43 -30.42
CA SER A 286 10.33 -0.01 -30.74
C SER A 286 9.14 0.56 -29.97
N TRP A 287 8.07 -0.23 -29.80
CA TRP A 287 6.92 0.18 -28.99
C TRP A 287 7.23 0.29 -27.49
N LEU A 288 8.05 -0.62 -26.95
CA LEU A 288 8.58 -0.51 -25.59
C LEU A 288 9.42 0.77 -25.41
N LEU A 289 10.31 1.05 -26.38
CA LEU A 289 11.12 2.27 -26.38
C LEU A 289 10.25 3.54 -26.46
N ALA A 290 9.25 3.55 -27.35
CA ALA A 290 8.30 4.65 -27.50
C ALA A 290 7.52 4.93 -26.20
N SER A 291 7.02 3.88 -25.55
CA SER A 291 6.34 3.99 -24.26
C SER A 291 7.22 4.59 -23.16
N ALA A 292 8.54 4.37 -23.19
CA ALA A 292 9.51 4.87 -22.21
C ALA A 292 10.25 6.16 -22.64
N SER A 293 9.91 6.74 -23.79
CA SER A 293 10.57 7.95 -24.33
C SER A 293 10.04 9.23 -23.66
N PHE A 294 10.52 9.53 -22.46
CA PHE A 294 10.07 10.68 -21.66
C PHE A 294 10.62 12.01 -22.19
N PHE A 295 9.90 12.70 -23.08
CA PHE A 295 10.33 13.96 -23.71
C PHE A 295 10.17 15.22 -22.81
N PRO A 296 11.10 16.18 -22.75
CA PRO A 296 12.33 16.30 -23.54
C PRO A 296 13.52 15.56 -22.92
N ALA A 297 13.38 14.96 -21.74
CA ALA A 297 14.45 14.20 -21.08
C ALA A 297 15.08 13.13 -22.01
N MET A 298 14.28 12.52 -22.87
CA MET A 298 14.66 11.52 -23.87
C MET A 298 14.07 11.91 -25.23
N ALA A 299 14.79 11.61 -26.31
CA ALA A 299 14.32 11.85 -27.66
C ALA A 299 13.06 11.02 -28.00
N ALA A 300 12.17 11.58 -28.84
CA ALA A 300 10.99 10.86 -29.32
C ALA A 300 11.37 9.67 -30.20
N THR A 301 10.64 8.57 -30.09
CA THR A 301 10.87 7.37 -30.90
C THR A 301 10.11 7.46 -32.21
N LYS A 302 10.81 7.30 -33.34
CA LYS A 302 10.18 7.22 -34.67
C LYS A 302 9.83 5.77 -34.99
N ILE A 303 8.55 5.50 -35.30
CA ILE A 303 8.07 4.19 -35.76
C ILE A 303 7.32 4.42 -37.06
N ALA A 304 7.80 3.79 -38.14
CA ALA A 304 7.41 4.14 -39.51
C ALA A 304 7.54 5.66 -39.73
N ASP A 305 6.48 6.34 -40.16
CA ASP A 305 6.48 7.78 -40.45
C ASP A 305 5.96 8.66 -39.30
N HIS A 306 5.72 8.08 -38.12
CA HIS A 306 5.13 8.76 -36.97
C HIS A 306 6.10 8.82 -35.80
N TYR A 307 5.94 9.83 -34.95
CA TYR A 307 6.73 10.03 -33.74
C TYR A 307 5.90 9.74 -32.50
N TYR A 308 6.53 9.07 -31.54
CA TYR A 308 5.90 8.61 -30.31
C TYR A 308 6.75 8.98 -29.10
N VAL A 309 6.07 9.36 -28.02
CA VAL A 309 6.66 9.69 -26.71
C VAL A 309 5.95 8.90 -25.60
N ASP A 310 6.43 9.08 -24.37
CA ASP A 310 5.95 8.36 -23.20
C ASP A 310 4.41 8.35 -23.07
N GLY A 311 3.83 7.20 -22.71
CA GLY A 311 2.38 7.12 -22.49
C GLY A 311 1.88 7.94 -21.29
N GLY A 312 2.78 8.31 -20.39
CA GLY A 312 2.53 9.08 -19.17
C GLY A 312 1.93 10.45 -19.43
N TYR A 313 2.09 11.05 -20.63
CA TYR A 313 1.42 12.31 -20.99
C TYR A 313 -0.10 12.18 -21.14
N ARG A 314 -0.63 10.95 -21.24
CA ARG A 314 -2.06 10.72 -21.43
C ARG A 314 -2.65 9.72 -20.44
N ASN A 315 -1.97 8.62 -20.19
CA ASN A 315 -2.47 7.58 -19.33
C ASN A 315 -1.33 6.87 -18.59
N ASN A 316 -0.92 7.45 -17.46
CA ASN A 316 0.19 6.93 -16.65
C ASN A 316 -0.14 5.62 -15.91
N ILE A 317 -1.43 5.36 -15.64
CA ILE A 317 -1.90 4.17 -14.92
C ILE A 317 -3.06 3.54 -15.73
N PRO A 318 -2.77 2.64 -16.68
CA PRO A 318 -3.72 2.19 -17.72
C PRO A 318 -4.78 1.18 -17.24
N VAL A 319 -5.45 1.45 -16.12
CA VAL A 319 -6.48 0.57 -15.53
C VAL A 319 -7.68 0.39 -16.45
N ASP A 320 -8.06 1.43 -17.21
CA ASP A 320 -9.14 1.36 -18.17
C ASP A 320 -8.88 0.36 -19.29
N ILE A 321 -7.61 0.13 -19.66
CA ILE A 321 -7.26 -0.86 -20.68
C ILE A 321 -7.44 -2.27 -20.12
N ALA A 322 -7.01 -2.53 -18.88
CA ALA A 322 -7.21 -3.83 -18.25
C ALA A 322 -8.71 -4.17 -18.12
N ILE A 323 -9.51 -3.23 -17.63
CA ILE A 323 -10.97 -3.42 -17.47
C ILE A 323 -11.66 -3.65 -18.82
N ARG A 324 -11.31 -2.86 -19.85
CA ARG A 324 -11.92 -2.99 -21.19
C ARG A 324 -11.62 -4.34 -21.85
N ASN A 325 -10.50 -4.96 -21.49
CA ASN A 325 -10.09 -6.27 -22.01
C ASN A 325 -10.50 -7.44 -21.10
N GLY A 326 -11.41 -7.23 -20.14
CA GLY A 326 -12.05 -8.32 -19.40
C GLY A 326 -11.47 -8.60 -18.01
N ALA A 327 -10.62 -7.72 -17.46
CA ALA A 327 -10.14 -7.88 -16.09
C ALA A 327 -11.31 -7.90 -15.08
N THR A 328 -11.41 -8.97 -14.30
CA THR A 328 -12.38 -9.07 -13.19
C THR A 328 -11.85 -8.44 -11.91
N GLU A 329 -10.53 -8.36 -11.80
CA GLU A 329 -9.84 -7.61 -10.76
C GLU A 329 -8.56 -6.98 -11.31
N CYS A 330 -8.16 -5.85 -10.74
CA CYS A 330 -6.94 -5.15 -11.11
C CYS A 330 -6.04 -4.96 -9.89
N ILE A 331 -4.78 -5.38 -10.02
CA ILE A 331 -3.70 -5.05 -9.09
C ILE A 331 -2.95 -3.87 -9.71
N ILE A 332 -3.10 -2.70 -9.12
CA ILE A 332 -2.58 -1.44 -9.63
C ILE A 332 -1.29 -1.12 -8.88
N VAL A 333 -0.16 -1.11 -9.57
CA VAL A 333 1.14 -0.76 -9.01
C VAL A 333 1.48 0.68 -9.36
N ASP A 334 1.30 1.56 -8.39
CA ASP A 334 1.53 3.00 -8.56
C ASP A 334 2.84 3.42 -7.90
N VAL A 335 3.83 3.69 -8.75
CA VAL A 335 5.16 4.17 -8.34
C VAL A 335 5.23 5.70 -8.22
N LYS A 336 4.08 6.39 -8.24
CA LYS A 336 3.94 7.85 -8.12
C LYS A 336 4.76 8.61 -9.16
N GLY A 337 4.80 8.11 -10.40
CA GLY A 337 5.55 8.75 -11.49
C GLY A 337 4.92 10.06 -11.98
N PRO A 338 5.69 10.88 -12.71
CA PRO A 338 5.20 12.11 -13.30
C PRO A 338 4.36 11.75 -14.54
N GLY A 339 3.06 12.02 -14.50
CA GLY A 339 2.17 11.72 -15.62
C GLY A 339 0.70 12.00 -15.30
N ILE A 340 -0.14 11.97 -16.34
CA ILE A 340 -1.58 12.16 -16.21
C ILE A 340 -2.22 10.82 -15.86
N THR A 341 -2.84 10.74 -14.67
CA THR A 341 -3.71 9.63 -14.31
C THR A 341 -5.12 9.93 -14.81
N LYS A 342 -5.54 9.19 -15.83
CA LYS A 342 -6.87 9.30 -16.43
C LYS A 342 -7.95 8.93 -15.40
N PRO A 343 -8.99 9.77 -15.20
CA PRO A 343 -10.08 9.42 -14.32
C PRO A 343 -10.90 8.29 -14.94
N ILE A 344 -11.10 7.20 -14.19
CA ILE A 344 -11.84 6.03 -14.66
C ILE A 344 -13.00 5.70 -13.73
N LYS A 345 -14.14 5.30 -14.31
CA LYS A 345 -15.27 4.77 -13.55
C LYS A 345 -15.15 3.25 -13.48
N ILE A 346 -14.63 2.76 -12.36
CA ILE A 346 -14.49 1.32 -12.12
C ILE A 346 -15.89 0.68 -12.03
N PRO A 347 -16.22 -0.34 -12.85
CA PRO A 347 -17.48 -1.06 -12.75
C PRO A 347 -17.65 -1.71 -11.36
N PRO A 348 -18.86 -1.77 -10.79
CA PRO A 348 -19.08 -2.34 -9.45
C PRO A 348 -18.59 -3.78 -9.27
N ALA A 349 -18.58 -4.57 -10.35
CA ALA A 349 -18.14 -5.96 -10.35
C ALA A 349 -16.62 -6.14 -10.38
N VAL A 350 -15.86 -5.09 -10.73
CA VAL A 350 -14.40 -5.16 -10.79
C VAL A 350 -13.82 -4.77 -9.44
N HIS A 351 -12.97 -5.65 -8.90
CA HIS A 351 -12.20 -5.34 -7.70
C HIS A 351 -10.88 -4.67 -8.09
N CYS A 352 -10.53 -3.53 -7.51
CA CYS A 352 -9.22 -2.92 -7.72
C CYS A 352 -8.52 -2.73 -6.39
N VAL A 353 -7.26 -3.17 -6.33
CA VAL A 353 -6.34 -2.95 -5.22
C VAL A 353 -5.16 -2.14 -5.73
N THR A 354 -4.78 -1.10 -4.99
CA THR A 354 -3.64 -0.27 -5.34
C THR A 354 -2.49 -0.54 -4.39
N LEU A 355 -1.35 -0.95 -4.94
CA LEU A 355 -0.10 -1.18 -4.26
C LEU A 355 0.79 0.06 -4.41
N GLN A 356 1.09 0.70 -3.28
CA GLN A 356 1.89 1.91 -3.16
C GLN A 356 2.69 1.84 -1.87
N THR A 357 3.84 2.51 -1.83
CA THR A 357 4.59 2.72 -0.60
C THR A 357 4.40 4.15 -0.06
N PRO A 358 4.32 4.34 1.27
CA PRO A 358 4.39 5.67 1.88
C PRO A 358 5.82 6.24 1.89
N TRP A 359 6.83 5.39 1.65
CA TRP A 359 8.22 5.81 1.52
C TRP A 359 8.48 6.46 0.17
N SER A 360 9.47 7.34 0.16
CA SER A 360 9.98 7.83 -1.11
C SER A 360 10.76 6.71 -1.79
N MET A 361 10.65 6.64 -3.11
CA MET A 361 11.39 5.71 -3.98
C MET A 361 12.57 6.40 -4.69
N GLY A 362 12.84 7.67 -4.37
CA GLY A 362 13.92 8.47 -4.96
C GLY A 362 13.48 9.28 -6.17
N ALA A 363 14.44 9.81 -6.92
CA ALA A 363 14.16 10.59 -8.13
C ALA A 363 13.79 9.69 -9.32
N VAL A 364 12.99 10.22 -10.25
CA VAL A 364 12.43 9.46 -11.39
C VAL A 364 13.49 9.12 -12.43
N LEU A 365 14.48 10.00 -12.63
CA LEU A 365 15.51 9.86 -13.68
C LEU A 365 16.90 9.54 -13.11
N LEU A 366 16.98 9.24 -11.82
CA LEU A 366 18.22 8.85 -11.15
C LEU A 366 18.18 7.35 -10.86
N PHE A 367 18.94 6.60 -11.65
CA PHE A 367 19.02 5.15 -11.55
C PHE A 367 20.26 4.76 -10.75
N ASP A 368 20.04 4.04 -9.66
CA ASP A 368 21.05 3.57 -8.71
C ASP A 368 20.68 2.14 -8.27
N GLY A 369 21.66 1.24 -8.30
CA GLY A 369 21.46 -0.18 -7.97
C GLY A 369 21.06 -0.42 -6.52
N THR A 370 21.72 0.26 -5.58
CA THR A 370 21.44 0.16 -4.14
C THR A 370 20.02 0.63 -3.83
N ARG A 371 19.62 1.78 -4.40
CA ARG A 371 18.26 2.30 -4.29
C ARG A 371 17.23 1.38 -4.94
N SER A 372 17.57 0.77 -6.08
CA SER A 372 16.70 -0.18 -6.77
C SER A 372 16.47 -1.43 -5.93
N ALA A 373 17.50 -1.98 -5.29
CA ALA A 373 17.38 -3.12 -4.36
C ALA A 373 16.43 -2.80 -3.20
N GLN A 374 16.53 -1.61 -2.60
CA GLN A 374 15.59 -1.16 -1.56
C GLN A 374 14.16 -1.03 -2.08
N ASN A 375 13.98 -0.46 -3.27
CA ASN A 375 12.66 -0.30 -3.88
C ASN A 375 12.02 -1.65 -4.21
N ILE A 376 12.79 -2.62 -4.70
CA ILE A 376 12.34 -4.01 -4.89
C ILE A 376 11.85 -4.57 -3.56
N GLN A 377 12.65 -4.44 -2.50
CA GLN A 377 12.27 -4.95 -1.19
C GLN A 377 11.00 -4.27 -0.64
N LEU A 378 10.85 -2.94 -0.81
CA LEU A 378 9.62 -2.23 -0.47
C LEU A 378 8.42 -2.76 -1.27
N GLY A 379 8.58 -2.98 -2.58
CA GLY A 379 7.54 -3.56 -3.44
C GLY A 379 7.05 -4.90 -2.95
N TYR A 380 7.98 -5.77 -2.56
CA TYR A 380 7.68 -7.08 -1.98
C TYR A 380 6.91 -6.95 -0.66
N LEU A 381 7.44 -6.17 0.30
CA LEU A 381 6.85 -6.04 1.64
C LEU A 381 5.47 -5.39 1.64
N GLU A 382 5.27 -4.32 0.86
CA GLU A 382 3.96 -3.67 0.74
C GLU A 382 2.91 -4.62 0.12
N THR A 383 3.32 -5.43 -0.85
CA THR A 383 2.43 -6.44 -1.45
C THR A 383 2.06 -7.52 -0.45
N MET A 384 3.01 -7.99 0.36
CA MET A 384 2.77 -8.99 1.40
C MET A 384 1.87 -8.45 2.53
N LYS A 385 1.96 -7.16 2.87
CA LYS A 385 1.03 -6.50 3.80
C LYS A 385 -0.40 -6.47 3.25
N VAL A 386 -0.56 -6.08 1.98
CA VAL A 386 -1.90 -5.84 1.40
C VAL A 386 -2.59 -7.14 0.95
N LEU A 387 -1.86 -8.06 0.31
CA LEU A 387 -2.43 -9.27 -0.29
C LEU A 387 -2.09 -10.54 0.50
N GLY A 388 -0.94 -10.57 1.18
CA GLY A 388 -0.48 -11.75 1.91
C GLY A 388 -1.14 -11.96 3.28
N ASN A 389 -1.82 -10.93 3.82
CA ASN A 389 -2.41 -10.95 5.18
C ASN A 389 -1.46 -11.41 6.30
N LYS A 390 -0.14 -11.30 6.07
CA LYS A 390 0.89 -11.80 6.98
C LYS A 390 1.41 -10.72 7.91
N TYR A 391 1.57 -9.51 7.38
CA TYR A 391 2.23 -8.42 8.07
C TYR A 391 1.29 -7.28 8.41
N VAL A 392 1.61 -6.55 9.47
CA VAL A 392 0.91 -5.36 9.94
C VAL A 392 1.84 -4.13 9.91
N GLY A 393 1.28 -2.93 10.05
CA GLY A 393 2.02 -1.68 10.01
C GLY A 393 1.77 -0.88 8.74
N TYR A 394 1.96 0.44 8.82
CA TYR A 394 1.78 1.34 7.67
C TYR A 394 3.13 1.79 7.16
N TRP A 395 3.95 2.41 8.02
CA TRP A 395 5.31 2.83 7.68
C TRP A 395 6.28 1.66 7.70
N TYR A 396 6.14 0.71 8.62
CA TYR A 396 7.03 -0.44 8.71
C TYR A 396 6.28 -1.72 8.40
N THR A 397 7.02 -2.82 8.28
CA THR A 397 6.45 -4.16 8.07
C THR A 397 6.75 -4.98 9.30
N LEU A 398 5.71 -5.30 10.07
CA LEU A 398 5.85 -6.08 11.30
C LEU A 398 5.19 -7.45 11.18
N ASP A 399 5.88 -8.45 11.68
CA ASP A 399 5.41 -9.83 11.82
C ASP A 399 4.81 -10.02 13.22
N GLU A 400 3.62 -9.45 13.42
CA GLU A 400 2.93 -9.39 14.71
C GLU A 400 1.44 -9.69 14.54
N THR A 401 0.87 -10.32 15.56
CA THR A 401 -0.58 -10.54 15.66
C THR A 401 -1.27 -9.36 16.33
N LEU A 402 -2.58 -9.18 16.08
CA LEU A 402 -3.37 -8.15 16.77
C LEU A 402 -3.36 -8.31 18.29
N GLU A 403 -3.30 -9.55 18.79
CA GLU A 403 -3.25 -9.84 20.22
C GLU A 403 -1.95 -9.33 20.85
N GLN A 404 -0.80 -9.58 20.21
CA GLN A 404 0.49 -9.06 20.67
C GLN A 404 0.53 -7.53 20.67
N LEU A 405 -0.05 -6.90 19.65
CA LEU A 405 -0.18 -5.44 19.60
C LEU A 405 -1.06 -4.91 20.72
N GLU A 406 -2.17 -5.58 21.02
CA GLU A 406 -3.08 -5.21 22.10
C GLU A 406 -2.41 -5.34 23.48
N GLN A 407 -1.63 -6.39 23.71
CA GLN A 407 -0.87 -6.57 24.94
C GLN A 407 0.18 -5.46 25.13
N PHE A 408 0.92 -5.12 24.07
CA PHE A 408 1.87 -4.00 24.11
C PHE A 408 1.18 -2.65 24.38
N GLN A 409 0.04 -2.42 23.73
CA GLN A 409 -0.81 -1.25 23.91
C GLN A 409 -1.29 -1.12 25.36
N GLN A 410 -1.75 -2.22 25.96
CA GLN A 410 -2.19 -2.27 27.35
C GLN A 410 -1.04 -1.99 28.32
N ALA A 411 0.14 -2.58 28.09
CA ALA A 411 1.33 -2.32 28.91
C ALA A 411 1.72 -0.82 28.89
N PHE A 412 1.68 -0.20 27.70
CA PHE A 412 1.91 1.24 27.58
C PHE A 412 0.88 2.07 28.34
N PHE A 413 -0.40 1.72 28.27
CA PHE A 413 -1.46 2.44 28.98
C PHE A 413 -1.36 2.29 30.50
N SER A 414 -1.02 1.10 30.98
CA SER A 414 -0.74 0.85 32.41
C SER A 414 0.43 1.71 32.88
N PHE A 415 1.52 1.76 32.11
CA PHE A 415 2.67 2.63 32.41
C PHE A 415 2.26 4.11 32.54
N VAL A 416 1.51 4.65 31.58
CA VAL A 416 1.08 6.06 31.63
C VAL A 416 0.21 6.33 32.86
N ASN A 417 -0.66 5.40 33.22
CA ASN A 417 -1.51 5.54 34.40
C ASN A 417 -0.72 5.39 35.72
N GLU A 418 0.22 4.45 35.81
CA GLU A 418 0.99 4.19 37.03
C GLU A 418 2.06 5.26 37.28
N ALA A 419 2.86 5.58 36.26
CA ALA A 419 3.97 6.53 36.37
C ALA A 419 3.50 8.00 36.44
N TYR A 420 2.43 8.34 35.71
CA TYR A 420 1.97 9.72 35.58
C TYR A 420 0.58 9.98 36.16
N GLN A 421 -0.19 8.97 36.59
CA GLN A 421 -1.57 9.17 37.06
C GLN A 421 -2.47 9.86 36.01
N ILE A 422 -2.12 9.70 34.73
CA ILE A 422 -2.85 10.28 33.59
C ILE A 422 -3.76 9.22 32.99
N LYS A 423 -5.06 9.48 32.98
CA LYS A 423 -5.99 8.77 32.10
C LYS A 423 -5.92 9.38 30.71
N LEU A 424 -5.47 8.59 29.72
CA LEU A 424 -5.31 9.06 28.34
C LEU A 424 -6.58 9.67 27.74
N TRP A 425 -7.74 9.16 28.14
CA TRP A 425 -9.05 9.75 27.84
C TRP A 425 -10.06 9.38 28.93
N THR A 426 -11.00 10.29 29.17
CA THR A 426 -12.11 10.09 30.12
C THR A 426 -13.46 9.94 29.44
N SER A 427 -13.55 10.25 28.13
CA SER A 427 -14.75 10.11 27.32
C SER A 427 -14.43 9.58 25.91
N ALA A 428 -15.40 8.92 25.29
CA ALA A 428 -15.31 8.46 23.90
C ALA A 428 -15.09 9.62 22.92
N GLU A 429 -15.54 10.83 23.26
CA GLU A 429 -15.31 12.04 22.45
C GLU A 429 -13.85 12.46 22.46
N GLN A 430 -13.20 12.46 23.63
CA GLN A 430 -11.78 12.78 23.76
C GLN A 430 -10.90 11.76 23.04
N GLN A 431 -11.22 10.46 23.19
CA GLN A 431 -10.56 9.37 22.47
C GLN A 431 -10.64 9.56 20.95
N ASN A 432 -11.82 9.88 20.42
CA ASN A 432 -12.03 10.16 19.00
C ASN A 432 -11.24 11.39 18.51
N LYS A 433 -11.16 12.46 19.33
CA LYS A 433 -10.38 13.67 19.03
C LYS A 433 -8.88 13.34 18.91
N ILE A 434 -8.34 12.53 19.81
CA ILE A 434 -6.93 12.09 19.79
C ILE A 434 -6.67 11.21 18.56
N CYS A 435 -7.47 10.16 18.34
CA CYS A 435 -7.33 9.28 17.18
C CYS A 435 -7.40 10.07 15.86
N LYS A 436 -8.29 11.07 15.76
CA LYS A 436 -8.40 11.93 14.58
C LYS A 436 -7.13 12.75 14.33
N LYS A 437 -6.52 13.32 15.37
CA LYS A 437 -5.24 14.03 15.26
C LYS A 437 -4.11 13.08 14.86
N MET A 438 -4.04 11.89 15.45
CA MET A 438 -3.04 10.87 15.09
C MET A 438 -3.18 10.40 13.64
N ARG A 439 -4.39 10.13 13.14
CA ARG A 439 -4.65 9.79 11.73
C ARG A 439 -4.08 10.81 10.76
N LYS A 440 -4.13 12.11 11.10
CA LYS A 440 -3.60 13.18 10.25
C LYS A 440 -2.08 13.09 10.08
N VAL A 441 -1.36 12.73 11.14
CA VAL A 441 0.10 12.60 11.15
C VAL A 441 0.54 11.25 10.58
N TYR A 442 -0.12 10.17 11.01
CA TYR A 442 0.19 8.80 10.60
C TYR A 442 -0.14 8.53 9.13
N LYS A 443 -1.17 9.20 8.59
CA LYS A 443 -1.71 9.07 7.21
C LYS A 443 -2.41 7.75 6.91
N ASP A 444 -2.69 6.95 7.93
CA ASP A 444 -3.50 5.73 7.84
C ASP A 444 -4.45 5.62 9.05
N ARG A 445 -5.24 4.55 9.12
CA ARG A 445 -6.25 4.33 10.15
C ARG A 445 -5.60 4.14 11.53
N VAL A 446 -6.02 4.98 12.47
CA VAL A 446 -5.67 4.89 13.89
C VAL A 446 -6.92 4.60 14.70
N TYR A 447 -6.85 3.58 15.54
CA TYR A 447 -7.86 3.14 16.48
C TYR A 447 -7.17 2.71 17.78
N THR A 448 -7.94 2.39 18.81
CA THR A 448 -7.43 2.29 20.18
C THR A 448 -6.37 1.22 20.35
N GLU A 449 -6.57 0.09 19.68
CA GLU A 449 -5.78 -1.13 19.74
C GLU A 449 -4.47 -1.03 18.92
N ASN A 450 -4.30 0.01 18.08
CA ASN A 450 -3.08 0.20 17.29
C ASN A 450 -2.31 1.50 17.59
N ILE A 451 -2.74 2.32 18.55
CA ILE A 451 -2.04 3.54 18.96
C ILE A 451 -0.59 3.25 19.36
N GLY A 452 -0.32 2.14 20.07
CA GLY A 452 1.01 1.76 20.51
C GLY A 452 1.93 1.51 19.31
N LEU A 453 1.45 0.72 18.35
CA LEU A 453 2.14 0.48 17.08
C LEU A 453 2.39 1.79 16.31
N VAL A 454 1.35 2.63 16.18
CA VAL A 454 1.44 3.92 15.48
C VAL A 454 2.54 4.79 16.08
N LEU A 455 2.64 4.85 17.41
CA LEU A 455 3.67 5.63 18.09
C LEU A 455 5.06 5.06 17.85
N VAL A 456 5.23 3.74 17.94
CA VAL A 456 6.52 3.07 17.65
C VAL A 456 6.95 3.33 16.20
N GLU A 457 6.06 3.22 15.22
CA GLU A 457 6.39 3.52 13.82
C GLU A 457 6.77 4.99 13.60
N LEU A 458 6.06 5.93 14.24
CA LEU A 458 6.38 7.35 14.15
C LEU A 458 7.75 7.67 14.78
N LEU A 459 8.10 7.03 15.89
CA LEU A 459 9.42 7.13 16.51
C LEU A 459 10.50 6.48 15.64
N ALA A 460 10.26 5.28 15.10
CA ALA A 460 11.20 4.59 14.23
C ALA A 460 11.51 5.42 12.97
N LYS A 461 10.47 6.06 12.43
CA LYS A 461 10.58 6.97 11.30
C LYS A 461 11.38 8.23 11.64
N SER A 462 11.13 8.87 12.78
CA SER A 462 11.89 10.07 13.19
C SER A 462 13.36 9.78 13.47
N GLN A 463 13.66 8.53 13.86
CA GLN A 463 15.00 7.99 14.01
C GLN A 463 15.58 7.38 12.72
N GLU A 464 14.93 7.52 11.56
CA GLU A 464 15.44 7.00 10.27
C GLU A 464 15.82 5.50 10.29
N ILE A 465 15.05 4.65 10.98
CA ILE A 465 15.25 3.20 10.92
C ILE A 465 14.89 2.70 9.51
N PRO A 466 15.69 1.81 8.88
CA PRO A 466 15.41 1.32 7.53
C PRO A 466 14.04 0.63 7.39
N ALA A 467 13.26 0.99 6.38
CA ALA A 467 11.92 0.44 6.18
C ALA A 467 11.89 -0.84 5.33
N SER A 468 13.02 -1.23 4.74
CA SER A 468 13.14 -2.38 3.84
C SER A 468 13.25 -3.73 4.57
N ASN A 469 13.08 -3.78 5.89
CA ASN A 469 13.18 -5.02 6.67
C ASN A 469 11.82 -5.39 7.27
N VAL A 470 11.68 -6.68 7.55
CA VAL A 470 10.60 -7.19 8.42
C VAL A 470 11.09 -7.11 9.86
N TYR A 471 10.28 -6.53 10.73
CA TYR A 471 10.60 -6.37 12.15
C TYR A 471 9.64 -7.17 13.02
N ARG A 472 10.14 -7.63 14.17
CA ARG A 472 9.27 -7.86 15.33
C ARG A 472 9.19 -6.58 16.14
N LEU A 473 8.10 -6.37 16.86
CA LEU A 473 7.88 -5.17 17.67
C LEU A 473 9.02 -4.97 18.67
N GLN A 474 9.44 -6.05 19.35
CA GLN A 474 10.56 -6.03 20.29
C GLN A 474 11.89 -5.63 19.61
N GLU A 475 12.15 -6.10 18.39
CA GLU A 475 13.36 -5.73 17.65
C GLU A 475 13.36 -4.24 17.30
N LEU A 476 12.22 -3.73 16.82
CA LEU A 476 12.08 -2.32 16.47
C LEU A 476 12.24 -1.42 17.70
N VAL A 477 11.64 -1.81 18.83
CA VAL A 477 11.79 -1.15 20.13
C VAL A 477 13.25 -1.20 20.61
N GLY A 478 13.93 -2.34 20.46
CA GLY A 478 15.35 -2.46 20.81
C GLY A 478 16.25 -1.54 19.98
N ARG A 479 15.97 -1.38 18.68
CA ARG A 479 16.69 -0.43 17.83
C ARG A 479 16.45 1.02 18.23
N LEU A 480 15.24 1.36 18.66
CA LEU A 480 14.91 2.69 19.19
C LEU A 480 15.73 3.02 20.44
N GLN A 481 15.96 2.04 21.33
CA GLN A 481 16.80 2.22 22.52
C GLN A 481 18.29 2.43 22.16
N LEU A 482 18.82 1.63 21.22
CA LEU A 482 20.25 1.68 20.85
C LEU A 482 20.64 2.99 20.15
N LYS A 483 19.80 3.51 19.25
CA LYS A 483 20.11 4.73 18.48
C LYS A 483 20.03 6.01 19.33
N GLU A 484 19.29 5.97 20.43
CA GLU A 484 19.25 7.08 21.38
C GLU A 484 20.51 7.14 22.27
N GLN A 485 21.11 5.98 22.57
CA GLN A 485 22.39 5.87 23.28
C GLN A 485 23.59 6.21 22.38
N THR A 486 23.48 5.95 21.08
CA THR A 486 24.53 6.17 20.08
C THR A 486 24.18 7.41 19.26
N LYS A 487 24.45 8.60 19.80
CA LYS A 487 24.19 9.89 19.13
C LYS A 487 25.07 10.16 17.89
N THR A 488 25.67 9.13 17.29
CA THR A 488 26.70 9.27 16.26
C THR A 488 26.55 8.26 15.14
N GLU A 489 26.85 8.78 13.94
CA GLU A 489 27.01 8.13 12.64
C GLU A 489 25.72 7.80 11.87
N VAL A 490 25.43 8.72 10.94
CA VAL A 490 24.59 8.48 9.77
C VAL A 490 25.28 7.40 8.94
N GLU A 491 24.83 6.15 9.06
CA GLU A 491 25.21 5.15 8.06
C GLU A 491 24.69 5.62 6.70
N ASN A 492 25.58 5.60 5.70
CA ASN A 492 25.27 5.76 4.27
C ASN A 492 24.45 4.55 3.76
N THR A 493 23.33 4.23 4.41
CA THR A 493 22.49 3.07 4.07
C THR A 493 21.48 3.41 2.99
N ILE A 494 21.13 4.69 2.84
CA ILE A 494 20.25 5.18 1.79
C ILE A 494 21.17 5.58 0.64
N GLY A 495 21.04 4.96 -0.53
CA GLY A 495 21.78 5.37 -1.74
C GLY A 495 21.47 6.83 -2.13
N MET A 496 21.61 7.21 -3.40
CA MET A 496 21.40 8.61 -3.78
C MET A 496 19.98 9.11 -3.43
N ILE A 497 19.91 10.16 -2.61
CA ILE A 497 18.65 10.82 -2.21
C ILE A 497 18.22 11.87 -3.23
N SER A 498 16.92 12.09 -3.38
CA SER A 498 16.38 13.16 -4.21
C SER A 498 16.41 14.51 -3.48
N VAL A 499 16.34 15.61 -4.23
CA VAL A 499 16.24 16.98 -3.68
C VAL A 499 15.04 17.12 -2.73
N GLN A 500 13.91 16.46 -3.02
CA GLN A 500 12.73 16.49 -2.16
C GLN A 500 12.97 15.78 -0.83
N GLU A 501 13.67 14.65 -0.85
CA GLU A 501 14.06 13.93 0.37
C GLU A 501 15.08 14.72 1.19
N TRP A 502 16.05 15.35 0.53
CA TRP A 502 17.01 16.23 1.19
C TRP A 502 16.32 17.42 1.87
N LEU A 503 15.40 18.10 1.18
CA LEU A 503 14.63 19.21 1.76
C LEU A 503 13.78 18.77 2.95
N ARG A 504 13.17 17.58 2.86
CA ARG A 504 12.41 17.01 3.98
C ARG A 504 13.32 16.73 5.17
N LYS A 505 14.47 16.08 4.95
CA LYS A 505 15.46 15.80 5.99
C LYS A 505 15.97 17.08 6.63
N TYR A 506 16.32 18.08 5.82
CA TYR A 506 16.71 19.40 6.30
C TYR A 506 15.62 20.06 7.16
N TYR A 507 14.37 20.02 6.73
CA TYR A 507 13.25 20.55 7.51
C TYR A 507 13.08 19.79 8.84
N GLU A 508 13.11 18.45 8.82
CA GLU A 508 12.96 17.62 10.02
C GLU A 508 14.12 17.80 11.02
N ASP A 509 15.34 18.00 10.53
CA ASP A 509 16.54 18.11 11.39
C ASP A 509 16.80 19.53 11.90
N TYR A 510 16.49 20.58 11.13
CA TYR A 510 16.90 21.95 11.47
C TYR A 510 15.75 22.91 11.76
N PHE A 511 14.51 22.63 11.32
CA PHE A 511 13.41 23.57 11.53
C PHE A 511 12.72 23.34 12.89
N LEU A 512 12.65 24.39 13.71
CA LEU A 512 12.10 24.34 15.08
C LEU A 512 10.63 23.90 15.16
N LEU A 513 9.82 24.16 14.13
CA LEU A 513 8.42 23.73 14.09
C LEU A 513 8.24 22.33 13.45
N SER A 514 9.33 21.61 13.15
CA SER A 514 9.22 20.21 12.73
C SER A 514 8.76 19.34 13.90
N ASP A 515 8.04 18.24 13.62
CA ASP A 515 7.55 17.33 14.65
C ASP A 515 8.70 16.78 15.50
N LYS A 516 9.85 16.47 14.88
CA LYS A 516 11.06 15.97 15.55
C LYS A 516 11.64 16.99 16.53
N GLN A 517 11.81 18.25 16.09
CA GLN A 517 12.33 19.31 16.97
C GLN A 517 11.33 19.71 18.05
N GLN A 518 10.03 19.72 17.77
CA GLN A 518 8.99 19.94 18.78
C GLN A 518 9.03 18.89 19.88
N VAL A 519 9.12 17.60 19.52
CA VAL A 519 9.24 16.51 20.50
C VAL A 519 10.52 16.65 21.32
N SER A 520 11.66 16.97 20.70
CA SER A 520 12.92 17.20 21.42
C SER A 520 12.81 18.35 22.41
N LEU A 521 12.36 19.53 21.96
CA LEU A 521 12.22 20.73 22.79
C LEU A 521 11.23 20.51 23.94
N MET A 522 10.10 19.86 23.67
CA MET A 522 9.13 19.54 24.71
C MET A 522 9.72 18.58 25.75
N THR A 523 10.45 17.54 25.31
CA THR A 523 11.15 16.62 26.20
C THR A 523 12.12 17.36 27.12
N ASP A 524 12.94 18.27 26.56
CA ASP A 524 13.89 19.07 27.34
C ASP A 524 13.18 19.97 28.38
N LEU A 525 12.09 20.64 27.97
CA LEU A 525 11.27 21.48 28.85
C LEU A 525 10.57 20.70 29.97
N LEU A 526 10.16 19.45 29.68
CA LEU A 526 9.52 18.56 30.64
C LEU A 526 10.54 17.97 31.63
N ASN A 527 11.78 17.74 31.19
CA ASN A 527 12.86 17.25 32.04
C ASN A 527 13.50 18.34 32.91
N ALA A 528 13.31 19.63 32.56
CA ALA A 528 13.82 20.76 33.34
C ALA A 528 13.13 20.92 34.72
N ASP A 529 11.89 20.44 34.88
CA ASP A 529 11.15 20.54 36.15
C ASP A 529 10.33 19.27 36.44
N ALA A 530 10.95 18.35 37.20
CA ALA A 530 10.36 17.05 37.52
C ALA A 530 9.11 17.14 38.41
N LYS A 531 8.90 18.23 39.17
CA LYS A 531 7.77 18.36 40.10
C LYS A 531 6.46 18.71 39.39
N GLU A 532 6.53 19.48 38.31
CA GLU A 532 5.36 19.87 37.50
C GLU A 532 5.16 19.00 36.25
N LYS A 533 6.11 18.10 35.94
CA LYS A 533 6.11 17.26 34.73
C LYS A 533 4.76 16.59 34.48
N THR A 534 4.16 15.98 35.50
CA THR A 534 2.85 15.32 35.39
C THR A 534 1.71 16.27 35.00
N GLN A 535 1.63 17.45 35.63
CA GLN A 535 0.59 18.43 35.32
C GLN A 535 0.77 19.02 33.92
N ARG A 536 2.03 19.29 33.52
CA ARG A 536 2.38 19.77 32.18
C ARG A 536 2.06 18.73 31.10
N MET A 537 2.35 17.45 31.36
CA MET A 537 1.98 16.34 30.45
C MET A 537 0.47 16.25 30.25
N ALA A 538 -0.33 16.33 31.32
CA ALA A 538 -1.79 16.30 31.22
C ALA A 538 -2.34 17.47 30.39
N PHE A 539 -1.78 18.67 30.56
CA PHE A 539 -2.14 19.85 29.76
C PHE A 539 -1.76 19.69 28.29
N LEU A 540 -0.54 19.22 28.02
CA LEU A 540 -0.03 19.01 26.66
C LEU A 540 -0.80 17.92 25.93
N LEU A 541 -1.30 16.89 26.62
CA LEU A 541 -2.10 15.84 26.03
C LEU A 541 -3.41 16.38 25.39
N ASP A 542 -4.06 17.40 25.97
CA ASP A 542 -5.24 18.03 25.33
C ASP A 542 -4.86 18.86 24.09
N LYS A 543 -3.77 19.62 24.17
CA LYS A 543 -3.35 20.56 23.11
C LYS A 543 -2.62 19.86 21.97
N LEU A 544 -1.56 19.13 22.29
CA LEU A 544 -0.63 18.44 21.40
C LEU A 544 -0.55 16.93 21.72
N PRO A 545 -1.64 16.17 21.52
CA PRO A 545 -1.68 14.76 21.92
C PRO A 545 -0.66 13.88 21.21
N VAL A 546 -0.36 14.14 19.93
CA VAL A 546 0.55 13.28 19.16
C VAL A 546 1.97 13.37 19.73
N GLN A 547 2.49 14.59 19.88
CA GLN A 547 3.81 14.84 20.45
C GLN A 547 3.90 14.34 21.89
N THR A 548 2.89 14.62 22.72
CA THR A 548 2.86 14.17 24.12
C THR A 548 2.89 12.65 24.22
N LEU A 549 2.11 11.94 23.40
CA LEU A 549 2.12 10.48 23.37
C LEU A 549 3.44 9.90 22.87
N GLN A 550 4.12 10.57 21.92
CA GLN A 550 5.44 10.15 21.48
C GLN A 550 6.47 10.26 22.61
N ILE A 551 6.45 11.34 23.40
CA ILE A 551 7.34 11.52 24.56
C ILE A 551 7.08 10.42 25.60
N LEU A 552 5.81 10.18 25.95
CA LEU A 552 5.43 9.12 26.88
C LEU A 552 5.85 7.74 26.38
N MET A 553 5.74 7.48 25.07
CA MET A 553 6.19 6.22 24.46
C MET A 553 7.71 6.08 24.51
N THR A 554 8.46 7.15 24.24
CA THR A 554 9.92 7.14 24.39
C THR A 554 10.34 6.78 25.81
N GLU A 555 9.71 7.38 26.83
CA GLU A 555 10.01 7.06 28.23
C GLU A 555 9.61 5.64 28.61
N PHE A 556 8.47 5.15 28.12
CA PHE A 556 8.05 3.76 28.29
C PHE A 556 9.08 2.79 27.71
N ILE A 557 9.61 3.09 26.52
CA ILE A 557 10.66 2.30 25.87
C ILE A 557 11.96 2.37 26.68
N GLN A 558 12.35 3.55 27.18
CA GLN A 558 13.61 3.76 27.92
C GLN A 558 13.65 3.12 29.31
N GLN A 559 12.54 3.17 30.06
CA GLN A 559 12.45 2.53 31.38
C GLN A 559 12.45 1.00 31.30
N GLY A 560 12.53 0.47 30.07
CA GLY A 560 12.43 -0.94 29.75
C GLY A 560 10.98 -1.37 29.78
N VAL A 561 10.57 -2.18 28.78
CA VAL A 561 9.27 -2.88 28.75
C VAL A 561 9.14 -3.90 29.91
N ILE A 562 10.07 -3.89 30.87
CA ILE A 562 10.30 -4.91 31.88
C ILE A 562 10.57 -4.22 33.23
N ASN A 563 9.53 -3.73 33.91
CA ASN A 563 9.64 -3.52 35.37
C ASN A 563 8.32 -3.62 36.15
N HIS A 564 7.21 -4.02 35.51
CA HIS A 564 5.96 -4.33 36.21
C HIS A 564 5.55 -5.78 36.00
N GLY A 565 6.32 -6.69 36.62
CA GLY A 565 5.87 -8.00 37.14
C GLY A 565 5.36 -9.05 36.16
N THR A 566 5.13 -8.72 34.90
CA THR A 566 4.60 -9.62 33.89
C THR A 566 5.62 -9.69 32.77
N ARG A 567 6.35 -10.81 32.70
CA ARG A 567 7.19 -11.13 31.54
C ARG A 567 6.30 -11.15 30.30
N ILE A 568 6.31 -10.08 29.52
CA ILE A 568 5.75 -10.09 28.17
C ILE A 568 6.83 -10.73 27.27
N PHE A 569 6.80 -12.07 27.29
CA PHE A 569 7.38 -13.07 26.39
C PHE A 569 8.91 -13.16 26.25
N ILE A 570 9.45 -14.27 26.80
CA ILE A 570 10.54 -15.05 26.20
C ILE A 570 9.98 -15.69 24.93
#